data_AF-A0A8J6Y0V1-F1
#
_entry.id   AF-A0A8J6Y0V1-F1
#
_cell.length_a   1.000
_cell.length_b   1.000
_cell.length_c   1.000
_cell.angle_alpha   90.00
_cell.angle_beta   90.00
_cell.angle_gamma   90.00
#
_symmetry.space_group_name_H-M   'P 1'
#
loop_
_entity.id
_entity.type
_entity.pdbx_description
1 polymer ?
#
loop_
_entity_poly.entity_id
_entity_poly.type
_entity_poly.pdbx_seq_one_letter_code
_entity_poly.pdbx_strand_id
1 'polypeptide(L)'
;MKPTVFEKKSLIDKALGGAPIVLVLVLLAVSPAWSQAGGSCVSAEIPWQMEMPDGSVHDPGKVTLCYVRAYNPVAGLHALRVNGMPLGTFQSTVARSEEQESIHPILVFRSDGADHVRLVAYAWPTEQEMEVYWLHRPGETLGQVRQASMPFRTLQREKNYYVVAASRGY
;
A
#
# COMPACT_ATOMS: atom_id res chain seq x y z
N MET A 1 44.49 -51.44 9.51
CA MET A 1 43.44 -50.65 8.81
C MET A 1 44.12 -49.71 7.84
N LYS A 2 43.87 -49.84 6.53
CA LYS A 2 44.48 -49.02 5.47
C LYS A 2 43.57 -47.82 5.16
N PRO A 3 44.09 -46.59 4.99
CA PRO A 3 43.29 -45.45 4.57
C PRO A 3 43.04 -45.47 3.05
N THR A 4 41.79 -45.32 2.67
CA THR A 4 41.33 -45.20 1.29
C THR A 4 41.43 -43.72 0.87
N VAL A 5 42.29 -43.45 -0.11
CA VAL A 5 42.47 -42.13 -0.73
C VAL A 5 41.35 -41.92 -1.75
N PHE A 6 40.53 -40.88 -1.56
CA PHE A 6 39.49 -40.47 -2.52
C PHE A 6 40.11 -39.58 -3.61
N GLU A 7 40.19 -40.10 -4.82
CA GLU A 7 40.64 -39.41 -6.02
C GLU A 7 39.54 -38.47 -6.56
N LYS A 8 39.75 -37.16 -6.41
CA LYS A 8 38.83 -36.12 -6.86
C LYS A 8 39.05 -35.87 -8.36
N LYS A 9 38.28 -36.50 -9.23
CA LYS A 9 38.31 -36.22 -10.68
C LYS A 9 37.68 -34.86 -10.96
N SER A 10 38.54 -33.90 -11.27
CA SER A 10 38.20 -32.59 -11.83
C SER A 10 37.66 -32.76 -13.25
N LEU A 11 36.35 -32.58 -13.41
CA LEU A 11 35.67 -32.45 -14.70
C LEU A 11 35.49 -30.97 -15.00
N ILE A 12 36.60 -30.32 -15.35
CA ILE A 12 36.59 -29.03 -16.02
C ILE A 12 37.54 -29.24 -17.19
N ASP A 13 36.98 -29.39 -18.39
CA ASP A 13 37.58 -28.86 -19.61
C ASP A 13 36.74 -29.25 -20.83
N LYS A 14 36.62 -28.27 -21.74
CA LYS A 14 36.11 -28.34 -23.13
C LYS A 14 34.63 -28.05 -23.36
N ALA A 15 34.33 -26.75 -23.42
CA ALA A 15 33.57 -26.21 -24.54
C ALA A 15 33.87 -24.70 -24.71
N LEU A 16 34.99 -24.39 -25.39
CA LEU A 16 35.18 -23.11 -26.06
C LEU A 16 34.41 -23.17 -27.38
N GLY A 17 33.44 -22.28 -27.60
CA GLY A 17 32.75 -22.20 -28.88
C GLY A 17 31.55 -21.27 -28.91
N GLY A 18 31.78 -19.97 -28.68
CA GLY A 18 30.88 -18.91 -29.14
C GLY A 18 29.54 -18.77 -28.42
N ALA A 19 29.51 -17.96 -27.35
CA ALA A 19 28.46 -16.97 -27.05
C ALA A 19 28.57 -16.44 -25.61
N PRO A 20 29.62 -15.66 -25.24
CA PRO A 20 29.65 -15.01 -23.92
C PRO A 20 28.65 -13.84 -23.80
N ILE A 21 27.87 -13.53 -24.84
CA ILE A 21 26.97 -12.36 -24.87
C ILE A 21 25.55 -12.68 -24.34
N VAL A 22 25.12 -13.94 -24.38
CA VAL A 22 23.73 -14.29 -24.03
C VAL A 22 23.48 -14.35 -22.52
N LEU A 23 24.51 -14.63 -21.71
CA LEU A 23 24.34 -14.80 -20.26
C LEU A 23 24.12 -13.47 -19.51
N VAL A 24 24.59 -12.33 -20.07
CA VAL A 24 24.41 -11.00 -19.45
C VAL A 24 22.97 -10.49 -19.62
N LEU A 25 22.25 -10.92 -20.65
CA LEU A 25 20.89 -10.46 -20.94
C LEU A 25 19.83 -11.08 -20.02
N VAL A 26 20.06 -12.28 -19.49
CA VAL A 26 19.08 -12.96 -18.60
C VAL A 26 19.10 -12.38 -17.18
N LEU A 27 20.23 -11.82 -16.73
CA LEU A 27 20.35 -11.20 -15.39
C LEU A 27 19.65 -9.83 -15.29
N LEU A 28 19.38 -9.15 -16.41
CA LEU A 28 18.64 -7.89 -16.42
C LEU A 28 17.12 -8.07 -16.40
N ALA A 29 16.60 -9.27 -16.68
CA ALA A 29 15.15 -9.51 -16.78
C ALA A 29 14.45 -9.73 -15.43
N VAL A 30 15.19 -9.86 -14.32
CA VAL A 30 14.62 -10.10 -12.98
C VAL A 30 14.91 -8.94 -12.03
N SER A 31 15.10 -7.73 -12.56
CA SER A 31 14.99 -6.53 -11.73
C SER A 31 13.51 -6.18 -11.65
N PRO A 32 12.77 -6.54 -10.57
CA PRO A 32 11.46 -5.95 -10.40
C PRO A 32 11.70 -4.45 -10.36
N ALA A 33 11.12 -3.73 -11.32
CA ALA A 33 11.16 -2.27 -11.36
C ALA A 33 10.34 -1.78 -10.17
N TRP A 34 10.98 -1.76 -9.00
CA TRP A 34 10.53 -1.00 -7.84
C TRP A 34 10.86 0.44 -8.21
N SER A 35 10.06 0.99 -9.11
CA SER A 35 9.84 2.42 -9.15
C SER A 35 9.22 2.76 -7.81
N GLN A 36 10.09 2.96 -6.80
CA GLN A 36 9.74 3.56 -5.54
C GLN A 36 9.16 4.93 -5.91
N ALA A 37 7.83 5.00 -5.94
CA ALA A 37 7.19 6.28 -5.68
C ALA A 37 7.75 6.70 -4.33
N GLY A 38 8.65 7.70 -4.32
CA GLY A 38 9.47 8.07 -3.17
C GLY A 38 8.70 8.71 -2.01
N GLY A 39 7.45 8.32 -1.81
CA GLY A 39 6.61 8.79 -0.72
C GLY A 39 6.22 7.67 0.22
N SER A 40 5.78 8.08 1.41
CA SER A 40 5.51 7.17 2.50
C SER A 40 4.31 6.27 2.19
N CYS A 41 4.51 4.96 2.30
CA CYS A 41 3.46 3.97 2.09
C CYS A 41 2.92 3.45 3.42
N VAL A 42 1.62 3.18 3.46
CA VAL A 42 0.96 2.36 4.49
C VAL A 42 0.53 1.05 3.87
N SER A 43 0.50 -0.02 4.67
CA SER A 43 -0.09 -1.29 4.24
C SER A 43 -0.82 -2.00 5.37
N ALA A 44 -1.90 -2.70 5.04
CA ALA A 44 -2.63 -3.55 5.97
C ALA A 44 -3.21 -4.77 5.25
N GLU A 45 -3.35 -5.88 5.99
CA GLU A 45 -4.08 -7.08 5.57
C GLU A 45 -5.56 -6.92 5.94
N ILE A 46 -6.45 -7.04 4.96
CA ILE A 46 -7.88 -6.82 5.14
C ILE A 46 -8.63 -8.15 4.89
N PRO A 47 -9.34 -8.68 5.90
CA PRO A 47 -9.99 -10.00 5.80
C PRO A 47 -11.37 -9.96 5.12
N TRP A 48 -11.87 -8.78 4.72
CA TRP A 48 -13.18 -8.59 4.11
C TRP A 48 -13.07 -8.23 2.62
N GLN A 49 -14.18 -8.37 1.90
CA GLN A 49 -14.28 -7.84 0.54
C GLN A 49 -14.27 -6.31 0.59
N MET A 50 -13.51 -5.67 -0.28
CA MET A 50 -13.25 -4.23 -0.19
C MET A 50 -13.67 -3.49 -1.44
N GLU A 51 -14.38 -2.38 -1.28
CA GLU A 51 -14.62 -1.40 -2.34
C GLU A 51 -13.56 -0.29 -2.27
N MET A 52 -12.92 -0.03 -3.40
CA MET A 52 -11.89 1.01 -3.55
C MET A 52 -12.51 2.35 -3.95
N PRO A 53 -11.76 3.46 -3.88
CA PRO A 53 -12.32 4.77 -4.22
C PRO A 53 -12.78 4.88 -5.68
N ASP A 54 -12.24 4.10 -6.62
CA ASP A 54 -12.74 4.02 -8.00
C ASP A 54 -14.08 3.25 -8.14
N GLY A 55 -14.58 2.66 -7.05
CA GLY A 55 -15.76 1.79 -7.03
C GLY A 55 -15.48 0.34 -7.41
N SER A 56 -14.23 -0.03 -7.69
CA SER A 56 -13.88 -1.43 -7.92
C SER A 56 -13.94 -2.23 -6.62
N VAL A 57 -14.40 -3.48 -6.73
CA VAL A 57 -14.52 -4.41 -5.59
C VAL A 57 -13.44 -5.47 -5.69
N HIS A 58 -12.74 -5.72 -4.59
CA HIS A 58 -11.61 -6.63 -4.50
C HIS A 58 -11.82 -7.65 -3.39
N ASP A 59 -11.30 -8.85 -3.60
CA ASP A 59 -11.25 -9.91 -2.59
C ASP A 59 -10.37 -9.51 -1.39
N PRO A 60 -10.55 -10.19 -0.23
CA PRO A 60 -9.66 -10.03 0.92
C PRO A 60 -8.17 -10.09 0.53
N GLY A 61 -7.35 -9.26 1.20
CA GLY A 61 -5.92 -9.25 0.96
C GLY A 61 -5.23 -7.96 1.39
N LYS A 62 -4.03 -7.75 0.85
CA LYS A 62 -3.15 -6.65 1.23
C LYS A 62 -3.48 -5.38 0.47
N VAL A 63 -3.83 -4.33 1.21
CA VAL A 63 -3.97 -2.97 0.68
C VAL A 63 -2.69 -2.20 0.96
N THR A 64 -2.15 -1.55 -0.06
CA THR A 64 -1.00 -0.64 0.07
C THR A 64 -1.35 0.71 -0.54
N LEU A 65 -1.21 1.77 0.26
CA LEU A 65 -1.48 3.14 -0.16
C LEU A 65 -0.23 3.98 0.05
N CYS A 66 0.26 4.62 -1.00
CA CYS A 66 1.47 5.43 -0.97
C CYS A 66 1.13 6.88 -1.25
N TYR A 67 1.55 7.79 -0.38
CA TYR A 67 1.52 9.21 -0.70
C TYR A 67 2.47 9.48 -1.88
N VAL A 68 1.99 10.19 -2.90
CA VAL A 68 2.79 10.50 -4.09
C VAL A 68 3.30 11.93 -4.00
N ARG A 69 2.39 12.89 -3.85
CA ARG A 69 2.68 14.32 -3.72
C ARG A 69 1.44 15.10 -3.29
N ALA A 70 1.64 16.33 -2.85
CA ALA A 70 0.55 17.29 -2.69
C ALA A 70 0.00 17.64 -4.08
N TYR A 71 -1.33 17.64 -4.22
CA TYR A 71 -2.02 18.16 -5.40
C TYR A 71 -2.26 19.67 -5.27
N ASN A 72 -2.72 20.11 -4.09
CA ASN A 72 -2.89 21.51 -3.70
C ASN A 72 -2.82 21.60 -2.16
N PRO A 73 -2.96 22.79 -1.53
CA PRO A 73 -2.80 22.94 -0.08
C PRO A 73 -3.76 22.11 0.78
N VAL A 74 -4.88 21.64 0.22
CA VAL A 74 -5.90 20.87 0.92
C VAL A 74 -6.10 19.47 0.32
N ALA A 75 -5.27 19.06 -0.64
CA ALA A 75 -5.46 17.80 -1.36
C ALA A 75 -4.14 17.10 -1.69
N GLY A 76 -4.11 15.77 -1.53
CA GLY A 76 -2.98 14.91 -1.86
C GLY A 76 -3.28 13.98 -3.03
N LEU A 77 -2.23 13.42 -3.64
CA LEU A 77 -2.32 12.29 -4.56
C LEU A 77 -1.72 11.06 -3.89
N HIS A 78 -2.40 9.92 -4.07
CA HIS A 78 -1.97 8.64 -3.52
C HIS A 78 -2.02 7.54 -4.57
N ALA A 79 -0.99 6.71 -4.64
CA ALA A 79 -1.00 5.49 -5.42
C ALA A 79 -1.56 4.35 -4.56
N LEU A 80 -2.55 3.62 -5.08
CA LEU A 80 -3.18 2.51 -4.39
C LEU A 80 -2.87 1.19 -5.10
N ARG A 81 -2.58 0.17 -4.31
CA ARG A 81 -2.37 -1.21 -4.75
C ARG A 81 -3.20 -2.16 -3.89
N VAL A 82 -3.71 -3.22 -4.52
CA VAL A 82 -4.34 -4.35 -3.84
C VAL A 82 -3.65 -5.62 -4.29
N ASN A 83 -3.15 -6.43 -3.35
CA ASN A 83 -2.38 -7.65 -3.61
C ASN A 83 -1.21 -7.41 -4.59
N GLY A 84 -0.55 -6.24 -4.46
CA GLY A 84 0.55 -5.82 -5.33
C GLY A 84 0.13 -5.25 -6.70
N MET A 85 -1.13 -5.40 -7.10
CA MET A 85 -1.64 -4.87 -8.36
C MET A 85 -1.96 -3.37 -8.24
N PRO A 86 -1.46 -2.50 -9.12
CA PRO A 86 -1.77 -1.08 -9.10
C PRO A 86 -3.20 -0.82 -9.57
N LEU A 87 -3.95 -0.02 -8.80
CA LEU A 87 -5.31 0.41 -9.17
C LEU A 87 -5.32 1.80 -9.80
N GLY A 88 -4.40 2.67 -9.39
CA GLY A 88 -4.30 4.00 -9.96
C GLY A 88 -3.80 5.03 -8.96
N THR A 89 -3.99 6.30 -9.32
CA THR A 89 -3.71 7.44 -8.44
C THR A 89 -5.03 8.11 -8.05
N PHE A 90 -5.19 8.32 -6.74
CA PHE A 90 -6.41 8.82 -6.13
C PHE A 90 -6.15 10.16 -5.47
N GLN A 91 -7.11 11.07 -5.59
CA GLN A 91 -7.07 12.34 -4.89
C GLN A 91 -7.65 12.16 -3.48
N SER A 92 -7.02 12.80 -2.51
CA SER A 92 -7.55 12.92 -1.16
C SER A 92 -7.75 14.37 -0.76
N THR A 93 -8.52 14.60 0.30
CA THR A 93 -8.51 15.87 1.05
C THR A 93 -7.81 15.66 2.38
N VAL A 94 -6.93 16.60 2.74
CA VAL A 94 -6.16 16.56 3.98
C VAL A 94 -6.89 17.33 5.07
N ALA A 95 -7.03 16.71 6.24
CA ALA A 95 -7.47 17.34 7.48
C ALA A 95 -6.45 17.06 8.58
N ARG A 96 -6.18 18.06 9.42
CA ARG A 96 -5.27 17.93 10.57
C ARG A 96 -6.07 17.81 11.85
N SER A 97 -5.69 16.86 12.68
CA SER A 97 -6.21 16.67 14.02
C SER A 97 -5.08 16.91 15.01
N GLU A 98 -5.27 17.88 15.91
CA GLU A 98 -4.32 18.19 17.00
C GLU A 98 -4.17 17.02 17.98
N GLU A 99 -5.08 16.04 17.94
CA GLU A 99 -5.01 14.88 18.79
C GLU A 99 -4.27 13.72 18.12
N GLN A 100 -3.16 13.30 18.73
CA GLN A 100 -2.44 12.08 18.36
C GLN A 100 -3.02 10.87 19.10
N GLU A 101 -3.97 10.18 18.46
CA GLU A 101 -4.60 8.98 19.04
C GLU A 101 -3.82 7.68 18.77
N SER A 102 -2.87 7.69 17.82
CA SER A 102 -2.11 6.51 17.43
C SER A 102 -0.67 6.86 17.07
N ILE A 103 0.26 5.93 17.34
CA ILE A 103 1.65 5.99 16.87
C ILE A 103 1.85 5.25 15.53
N HIS A 104 0.84 4.50 15.09
CA HIS A 104 0.84 3.75 13.83
C HIS A 104 -0.11 4.40 12.81
N PRO A 105 0.22 4.35 11.50
CA PRO A 105 -0.74 4.68 10.47
C PRO A 105 -1.97 3.78 10.54
N ILE A 106 -3.10 4.27 10.04
CA ILE A 106 -4.38 3.56 10.11
C ILE A 106 -5.11 3.70 8.78
N LEU A 107 -5.71 2.62 8.29
CA LEU A 107 -6.71 2.64 7.23
C LEU A 107 -8.12 2.65 7.84
N VAL A 108 -9.00 3.49 7.29
CA VAL A 108 -10.39 3.61 7.72
C VAL A 108 -11.30 3.12 6.61
N PHE A 109 -12.12 2.15 6.96
CA PHE A 109 -13.13 1.59 6.07
C PHE A 109 -14.53 1.90 6.59
N ARG A 110 -15.48 2.12 5.69
CA ARG A 110 -16.90 2.26 6.02
C ARG A 110 -17.63 0.98 5.61
N SER A 111 -18.38 0.40 6.53
CA SER A 111 -19.34 -0.68 6.27
C SER A 111 -20.60 -0.12 5.63
N ASP A 112 -21.10 -0.80 4.62
CA ASP A 112 -22.42 -0.65 4.02
C ASP A 112 -23.38 -1.77 4.42
N GLY A 113 -22.95 -2.65 5.32
CA GLY A 113 -23.81 -3.62 6.02
C GLY A 113 -24.04 -4.94 5.28
N ALA A 114 -23.50 -5.14 4.07
CA ALA A 114 -23.57 -6.42 3.34
C ALA A 114 -22.17 -7.05 3.14
N ASP A 115 -21.41 -7.22 4.24
CA ASP A 115 -20.08 -7.87 4.31
C ASP A 115 -18.94 -7.25 3.46
N HIS A 116 -19.24 -6.19 2.74
CA HIS A 116 -18.30 -5.30 2.08
C HIS A 116 -17.89 -4.13 2.97
N VAL A 117 -16.66 -3.66 2.76
CA VAL A 117 -16.13 -2.46 3.40
C VAL A 117 -15.52 -1.53 2.36
N ARG A 118 -15.84 -0.25 2.40
CA ARG A 118 -15.27 0.75 1.48
C ARG A 118 -14.08 1.45 2.11
N LEU A 119 -12.95 1.51 1.43
CA LEU A 119 -11.82 2.35 1.86
C LEU A 119 -12.19 3.83 1.69
N VAL A 120 -12.29 4.57 2.79
CA VAL A 120 -12.75 5.98 2.79
C VAL A 120 -11.71 6.97 3.27
N ALA A 121 -10.76 6.54 4.10
CA ALA A 121 -9.68 7.39 4.55
C ALA A 121 -8.45 6.58 4.99
N TYR A 122 -7.35 7.29 5.17
CA TYR A 122 -6.26 6.81 6.01
C TYR A 122 -5.73 7.95 6.88
N ALA A 123 -5.14 7.60 8.01
CA ALA A 123 -4.52 8.55 8.92
C ALA A 123 -3.05 8.22 9.11
N TRP A 124 -2.22 9.26 9.12
CA TRP A 124 -0.78 9.17 9.29
C TRP A 124 -0.35 9.96 10.53
N PRO A 125 0.25 9.31 11.54
CA PRO A 125 0.77 10.00 12.71
C PRO A 125 2.04 10.78 12.39
N THR A 126 2.08 12.04 12.80
CA THR A 126 3.30 12.87 12.87
C THR A 126 3.77 12.98 14.33
N GLU A 127 4.74 13.84 14.63
CA GLU A 127 5.19 14.03 16.02
C GLU A 127 4.18 14.76 16.90
N GLN A 128 3.29 15.56 16.31
CA GLN A 128 2.39 16.46 17.06
C GLN A 128 0.92 16.28 16.70
N GLU A 129 0.62 15.71 15.54
CA GLU A 129 -0.73 15.67 15.00
C GLU A 129 -0.99 14.39 14.20
N MET A 130 -2.27 14.10 13.97
CA MET A 130 -2.71 13.09 13.01
C MET A 130 -3.15 13.79 11.73
N GLU A 131 -2.49 13.48 10.62
CA GLU A 131 -2.95 13.89 9.29
C GLU A 131 -3.91 12.84 8.75
N VAL A 132 -5.16 13.26 8.50
CA VAL A 132 -6.20 12.40 7.96
C VAL A 132 -6.42 12.75 6.49
N TYR A 133 -6.38 11.75 5.64
CA TYR A 133 -6.51 11.85 4.20
C TYR A 133 -7.80 11.14 3.77
N TRP A 134 -8.81 11.93 3.41
CA TRP A 134 -10.11 11.45 2.94
C TRP A 134 -10.05 11.12 1.46
N LEU A 135 -10.31 9.87 1.09
CA LEU A 135 -10.24 9.39 -0.29
C LEU A 135 -11.61 9.56 -0.97
N HIS A 136 -11.62 10.23 -2.12
CA HIS A 136 -12.86 10.52 -2.85
C HIS A 136 -13.08 9.56 -3.99
N ARG A 137 -14.35 9.23 -4.24
CA ARG A 137 -14.72 8.63 -5.52
C ARG A 137 -14.72 9.68 -6.62
N PRO A 138 -14.30 9.33 -7.84
CA PRO A 138 -14.55 10.18 -9.01
C PRO A 138 -16.03 10.54 -9.13
N GLY A 139 -16.35 11.83 -9.07
CA GLY A 139 -17.73 12.33 -9.15
C GLY A 139 -18.45 12.53 -7.80
N GLU A 140 -17.86 12.14 -6.67
CA GLU A 140 -18.37 12.58 -5.36
C GLU A 140 -18.04 14.07 -5.15
N THR A 141 -19.02 14.83 -4.65
CA THR A 141 -18.81 16.25 -4.37
C THR A 141 -18.17 16.43 -2.99
N LEU A 142 -17.28 17.43 -2.85
CA LEU A 142 -16.63 17.78 -1.58
C LEU A 142 -17.64 18.09 -0.44
N GLY A 143 -18.90 18.39 -0.77
CA GLY A 143 -19.97 18.57 0.21
C GLY A 143 -20.32 17.30 0.99
N GLN A 144 -20.27 16.12 0.35
CA GLN A 144 -20.46 14.82 1.02
C GLN A 144 -19.28 14.47 1.92
N VAL A 145 -18.10 14.96 1.59
CA VAL A 145 -16.85 14.74 2.34
C VAL A 145 -16.84 15.53 3.66
N ARG A 146 -17.51 16.69 3.71
CA ARG A 146 -17.60 17.49 4.95
C ARG A 146 -18.30 16.77 6.10
N GLN A 147 -19.23 15.85 5.80
CA GLN A 147 -19.80 14.97 6.83
C GLN A 147 -18.79 13.97 7.38
N ALA A 148 -17.73 13.67 6.63
CA ALA A 148 -16.65 12.80 7.05
C ALA A 148 -15.57 13.53 7.85
N SER A 149 -15.59 14.87 7.95
CA SER A 149 -14.65 15.66 8.78
C SER A 149 -14.91 15.53 10.28
N MET A 150 -15.38 14.37 10.73
CA MET A 150 -15.53 14.06 12.14
C MET A 150 -14.15 13.86 12.78
N PRO A 151 -14.01 14.18 14.08
CA PRO A 151 -12.84 13.78 14.85
C PRO A 151 -12.61 12.28 14.73
N PHE A 152 -11.35 11.85 14.68
CA PHE A 152 -11.02 10.44 14.50
C PHE A 152 -11.62 9.54 15.60
N ARG A 153 -11.59 9.99 16.86
CA ARG A 153 -12.38 9.46 17.99
C ARG A 153 -13.83 9.16 17.68
N THR A 154 -14.50 10.04 16.93
CA THR A 154 -15.92 9.87 16.59
C THR A 154 -16.07 8.74 15.58
N LEU A 155 -15.18 8.64 14.59
CA LEU A 155 -15.18 7.54 13.62
C LEU A 155 -15.00 6.18 14.31
N GLN A 156 -14.10 6.08 15.29
CA GLN A 156 -13.91 4.85 16.06
C GLN A 156 -15.15 4.40 16.84
N ARG A 157 -16.04 5.34 17.20
CA ARG A 157 -17.27 5.06 17.96
C ARG A 157 -18.45 4.74 17.06
N GLU A 158 -18.41 5.14 15.80
CA GLU A 158 -19.48 4.83 14.85
C GLU A 158 -19.42 3.36 14.42
N LYS A 159 -20.54 2.65 14.61
CA LYS A 159 -20.65 1.21 14.30
C LYS A 159 -20.43 0.84 12.83
N ASN A 160 -20.40 1.84 11.95
CA ASN A 160 -20.26 1.67 10.52
C ASN A 160 -18.83 1.87 10.03
N TYR A 161 -17.84 2.04 10.93
CA TYR A 161 -16.44 2.20 10.53
C TYR A 161 -15.56 1.09 11.10
N TYR A 162 -14.67 0.58 10.27
CA TYR A 162 -13.60 -0.33 10.64
C TYR A 162 -12.26 0.40 10.56
N VAL A 163 -11.52 0.33 11.64
CA VAL A 163 -10.24 1.02 11.82
C VAL A 163 -9.16 -0.05 11.89
N VAL A 164 -8.33 -0.11 10.86
CA VAL A 164 -7.30 -1.15 10.72
C VAL A 164 -5.93 -0.53 10.88
N ALA A 165 -5.17 -1.00 11.86
CA ALA A 165 -3.78 -0.60 12.03
C ALA A 165 -2.98 -1.00 10.78
N ALA A 166 -2.20 -0.05 10.27
CA ALA A 166 -1.35 -0.25 9.11
C ALA A 166 0.12 -0.15 9.50
N SER A 167 0.96 -0.89 8.79
CA SER A 167 2.41 -0.78 8.89
C SER A 167 2.94 0.25 7.89
N ARG A 168 4.05 0.89 8.23
CA ARG A 168 4.80 1.70 7.26
C ARG A 168 5.45 0.74 6.25
N GLY A 169 5.12 0.91 4.98
CA GLY A 169 5.76 0.22 3.86
C GLY A 169 6.98 1.01 3.37
N TYR A 170 8.02 0.29 2.95
CA TYR A 170 9.18 0.81 2.23
C TYR A 170 9.09 0.45 0.75
#